data_AF-A0A8S1HTM8-F1
#
_entry.id   AF-A0A8S1HTM8-F1
#
_cell.length_a   1.000
_cell.length_b   1.000
_cell.length_c   1.000
_cell.angle_alpha   90.00
_cell.angle_beta   90.00
_cell.angle_gamma   90.00
#
_symmetry.space_group_name_H-M   'P 1'
#
loop_
_entity.id
_entity.type
_entity.pdbx_description
1 polymer ?
#
loop_
_entity_poly.entity_id
_entity_poly.type
_entity_poly.pdbx_seq_one_letter_code
_entity_poly.pdbx_strand_id
1 'polypeptide(L)'
;MSLLYLKQQMRKKRNQALSSNSDSEDERDASCFTKGTNTSETTKDFDEFFVIDKEGTANINEGSSVLRAELLKEPAKDPYVMDKDLQTLLEKAVVGPKFEHDPSPQTRLLSVRAQKRLRKAEREKTTGSKWFDMPATELTEENKNDLENETSQIFPSGKKIVDAPEDFYSSRVVKKDRKRTVVDELLHSEEYLAKARKRFSALKEKEAKTRRGAFQQKGYPKSHKRQSEGKKKKR
;
A
#
# COMPACT_ATOMS: atom_id res chain seq x y z
N MET A 1 37.88 5.38 -26.66
CA MET A 1 37.54 5.61 -25.23
C MET A 1 37.45 4.27 -24.52
N SER A 2 38.19 4.07 -23.43
CA SER A 2 38.31 2.78 -22.73
C SER A 2 37.00 2.36 -22.04
N LEU A 3 36.63 1.07 -22.11
CA LEU A 3 35.45 0.49 -21.47
C LEU A 3 35.45 0.67 -19.94
N LEU A 4 36.64 0.70 -19.32
CA LEU A 4 36.79 0.95 -17.89
C LEU A 4 36.36 2.36 -17.51
N TYR A 5 36.67 3.34 -18.36
CA TYR A 5 36.26 4.72 -18.16
C TYR A 5 34.74 4.85 -18.20
N LEU A 6 34.08 4.19 -19.16
CA LEU A 6 32.62 4.20 -19.26
C LEU A 6 31.97 3.52 -18.03
N LYS A 7 32.52 2.40 -17.56
CA LYS A 7 32.03 1.69 -16.38
C LYS A 7 32.20 2.53 -15.10
N GLN A 8 33.29 3.28 -14.98
CA GLN A 8 33.53 4.19 -13.85
C GLN A 8 32.56 5.38 -13.87
N GLN A 9 32.27 5.94 -15.05
CA GLN A 9 31.27 7.01 -15.21
C GLN A 9 29.86 6.55 -14.84
N MET A 10 29.46 5.35 -15.26
CA MET A 10 28.15 4.78 -14.91
C MET A 10 28.03 4.51 -13.41
N ARG A 11 29.11 4.04 -12.76
CA ARG A 11 29.15 3.82 -11.30
C ARG A 11 29.06 5.14 -10.52
N LYS A 12 29.71 6.20 -11.01
CA LYS A 12 29.67 7.55 -10.41
C LYS A 12 28.27 8.17 -10.50
N LYS A 13 27.60 8.03 -11.65
CA LYS A 13 26.19 8.46 -11.83
C LYS A 13 25.22 7.69 -10.93
N ARG A 14 25.40 6.37 -10.79
CA ARG A 14 24.54 5.54 -9.93
C ARG A 14 24.68 5.91 -8.45
N ASN A 15 25.88 6.23 -7.98
CA ASN A 15 26.12 6.61 -6.59
C ASN A 15 25.59 8.03 -6.27
N GLN A 16 25.60 8.96 -7.23
CA GLN A 16 24.94 10.26 -7.05
C GLN A 16 23.42 10.14 -6.92
N ALA A 17 22.77 9.29 -7.72
CA ALA A 17 21.33 9.03 -7.60
C ALA A 17 20.93 8.37 -6.26
N LEU A 18 21.83 7.63 -5.62
CA LEU A 18 21.63 7.06 -4.29
C LEU A 18 21.89 8.07 -3.17
N SER A 19 22.70 9.10 -3.42
CA SER A 19 23.00 10.18 -2.48
C SER A 19 21.94 11.27 -2.43
N SER A 20 21.07 11.39 -3.44
CA SER A 20 19.99 12.39 -3.46
C SER A 20 18.68 11.91 -2.83
N ASN A 21 18.61 10.66 -2.38
CA ASN A 21 17.49 10.17 -1.57
C ASN A 21 17.86 10.32 -0.09
N SER A 22 18.08 11.59 0.31
CA SER A 22 18.34 11.99 1.68
C SER A 22 17.03 11.84 2.46
N ASP A 23 16.88 10.66 3.03
CA ASP A 23 15.88 10.31 4.05
C ASP A 23 16.22 11.14 5.29
N SER A 24 15.59 12.31 5.40
CA SER A 24 15.65 13.16 6.57
C SER A 24 14.81 12.51 7.66
N GLU A 25 15.43 11.63 8.45
CA GLU A 25 14.86 11.20 9.73
C GLU A 25 15.11 12.32 10.75
N ASP A 26 14.01 12.85 11.27
CA ASP A 26 13.97 13.82 12.35
C ASP A 26 14.66 13.27 13.62
N GLU A 27 15.68 13.98 14.08
CA GLU A 27 16.20 13.95 15.44
C GLU A 27 15.01 14.19 16.40
N ARG A 28 14.61 13.17 17.16
CA ARG A 28 13.78 13.38 18.35
C ARG A 28 14.70 13.55 19.54
N ASP A 29 14.71 14.79 20.03
CA ASP A 29 15.39 15.26 21.22
C ASP A 29 15.38 14.25 22.38
N ALA A 30 16.56 13.76 22.73
CA ALA A 30 16.84 13.25 24.05
C ALA A 30 17.14 14.45 24.97
N SER A 31 16.14 14.97 25.67
CA SER A 31 16.39 15.86 26.82
C SER A 31 15.36 15.70 27.95
N CYS A 32 15.93 15.57 29.15
CA CYS A 32 15.40 15.73 30.51
C CYS A 32 14.14 14.94 30.96
N PHE A 33 14.37 13.79 31.59
CA PHE A 33 13.59 13.41 32.78
C PHE A 33 14.52 13.09 33.96
N THR A 34 14.98 14.15 34.63
CA THR A 34 15.69 14.04 35.91
C THR A 34 14.68 14.02 37.05
N LYS A 35 14.61 12.86 37.72
CA LYS A 35 14.18 12.55 39.09
C LYS A 35 13.30 13.57 39.83
N GLY A 36 12.09 13.11 40.18
CA GLY A 36 11.36 13.51 41.37
C GLY A 36 10.92 12.25 42.14
N THR A 37 11.49 12.05 43.31
CA THR A 37 11.16 11.00 44.27
C THR A 37 9.76 11.22 44.87
N ASN A 38 9.02 10.13 45.14
CA ASN A 38 8.33 9.90 46.41
C ASN A 38 7.94 8.41 46.53
N THR A 39 8.25 7.86 47.70
CA THR A 39 8.14 6.48 48.16
C THR A 39 6.69 6.02 48.36
N SER A 40 6.42 4.75 48.03
CA SER A 40 5.58 3.87 48.86
C SER A 40 6.01 2.42 48.65
N GLU A 41 6.42 1.82 49.76
CA GLU A 41 7.03 0.51 49.93
C GLU A 41 6.00 -0.61 49.70
N THR A 42 6.33 -1.63 48.90
CA THR A 42 5.90 -3.04 49.08
C THR A 42 6.51 -3.92 47.98
N THR A 43 7.80 -4.23 48.06
CA THR A 43 8.39 -5.40 47.37
C THR A 43 9.64 -5.83 48.15
N LYS A 44 9.45 -6.43 49.32
CA LYS A 44 10.55 -6.98 50.13
C LYS A 44 10.45 -8.49 50.36
N ASP A 45 9.70 -9.22 49.53
CA ASP A 45 9.43 -10.64 49.80
C ASP A 45 9.70 -11.62 48.64
N PHE A 46 10.46 -11.23 47.59
CA PHE A 46 10.69 -12.14 46.45
C PHE A 46 12.15 -12.55 46.19
N ASP A 47 13.13 -11.98 46.89
CA ASP A 47 14.55 -12.30 46.68
C ASP A 47 15.16 -13.21 47.76
N GLU A 48 14.37 -13.75 48.69
CA GLU A 48 14.85 -14.64 49.76
C GLU A 48 14.62 -16.14 49.45
N PHE A 49 14.18 -16.50 48.23
CA PHE A 49 13.91 -17.91 47.88
C PHE A 49 15.08 -18.64 47.20
N PHE A 50 16.15 -17.93 46.82
CA PHE A 50 17.34 -18.54 46.22
C PHE A 50 18.64 -18.03 46.86
N VAL A 51 18.77 -18.21 48.17
CA VAL A 51 20.09 -18.22 48.81
C VAL A 51 20.68 -19.60 48.62
N ILE A 52 21.57 -19.71 47.63
CA ILE A 52 22.49 -20.86 47.52
C ILE A 52 23.58 -20.61 48.56
N ASP A 53 23.48 -21.24 49.72
CA ASP A 53 24.55 -21.27 50.71
C ASP A 53 25.80 -21.87 50.08
N LYS A 54 26.84 -21.05 49.89
CA LYS A 54 28.13 -21.45 49.32
C LYS A 54 29.14 -21.89 50.38
N GLU A 55 28.74 -22.00 51.64
CA GLU A 55 29.66 -22.26 52.76
C GLU A 55 29.04 -23.27 53.73
N GLY A 56 29.18 -24.54 53.38
CA GLY A 56 28.61 -25.66 54.15
C GLY A 56 29.38 -26.97 53.96
N THR A 57 30.70 -26.92 53.82
CA THR A 57 31.56 -28.12 53.91
C THR A 57 32.00 -28.32 55.35
N ALA A 58 31.11 -28.78 56.22
CA ALA A 58 31.48 -29.27 57.57
C ALA A 58 30.36 -30.11 58.21
N ASN A 59 29.85 -31.13 57.52
CA ASN A 59 29.30 -32.35 58.13
C ASN A 59 28.79 -33.29 57.03
N ILE A 60 29.73 -33.97 56.36
CA ILE A 60 29.38 -35.18 55.61
C ILE A 60 29.74 -36.32 56.56
N ASN A 61 28.74 -36.86 57.24
CA ASN A 61 28.88 -38.17 57.86
C ASN A 61 29.19 -39.17 56.73
N GLU A 62 30.44 -39.61 56.65
CA GLU A 62 30.91 -40.68 55.77
C GLU A 62 30.33 -42.02 56.23
N GLY A 63 29.02 -42.19 56.03
CA GLY A 63 28.27 -43.35 56.54
C GLY A 63 27.08 -43.76 55.68
N SER A 64 26.93 -43.24 54.46
CA SER A 64 25.81 -43.60 53.58
C SER A 64 26.22 -43.89 52.13
N SER A 65 27.45 -44.35 51.90
CA SER A 65 27.88 -44.83 50.58
C SER A 65 27.24 -46.16 50.17
N VAL A 66 26.54 -46.84 51.09
CA VAL A 66 25.87 -48.13 50.82
C VAL A 66 24.43 -47.96 50.30
N LEU A 67 23.80 -46.80 50.52
CA LEU A 67 22.39 -46.55 50.12
C LEU A 67 22.24 -45.98 48.70
N ARG A 68 23.34 -45.62 48.03
CA ARG A 68 23.29 -45.10 46.65
C ARG A 68 23.16 -46.20 45.61
N ALA A 69 23.64 -47.40 45.92
CA ALA A 69 23.55 -48.55 45.02
C ALA A 69 22.15 -49.20 45.01
N GLU A 70 21.38 -49.06 46.10
CA GLU A 70 20.02 -49.59 46.20
C GLU A 70 18.96 -48.70 45.52
N LEU A 71 19.18 -47.38 45.48
CA LEU A 71 18.24 -46.43 44.84
C LEU A 71 18.29 -46.47 43.29
N LEU A 72 19.34 -47.05 42.70
CA LEU A 72 19.43 -47.29 41.25
C LEU A 72 18.74 -48.59 40.83
N LYS A 73 18.13 -49.29 41.79
CA LYS A 73 17.34 -50.51 41.59
C LYS A 73 15.83 -50.21 41.62
N GLU A 74 15.44 -48.99 41.23
CA GLU A 74 14.05 -48.70 40.92
C GLU A 74 13.66 -49.51 39.67
N PRO A 75 12.62 -50.36 39.72
CA PRO A 75 12.11 -50.98 38.50
C PRO A 75 11.72 -49.86 37.54
N ALA A 76 12.01 -50.03 36.25
CA ALA A 76 11.67 -49.06 35.22
C ALA A 76 10.25 -48.53 35.47
N LYS A 77 10.11 -47.23 35.78
CA LYS A 77 8.83 -46.58 36.07
C LYS A 77 7.82 -47.06 35.02
N ASP A 78 6.73 -47.66 35.48
CA ASP A 78 5.70 -48.21 34.62
C ASP A 78 5.32 -47.18 33.55
N PRO A 79 5.08 -47.60 32.29
CA PRO A 79 4.76 -46.67 31.22
C PRO A 79 3.55 -45.85 31.67
N TYR A 80 3.73 -44.54 31.76
CA TYR A 80 2.70 -43.64 32.27
C TYR A 80 1.46 -43.73 31.39
N VAL A 81 0.38 -44.30 31.93
CA VAL A 81 -0.92 -44.40 31.26
C VAL A 81 -1.73 -43.17 31.65
N MET A 82 -1.96 -42.28 30.69
CA MET A 82 -2.84 -41.13 30.87
C MET A 82 -4.28 -41.61 31.07
N ASP A 83 -4.99 -41.04 32.05
CA ASP A 83 -6.40 -41.32 32.27
C ASP A 83 -7.24 -41.03 31.01
N LYS A 84 -8.21 -41.89 30.73
CA LYS A 84 -9.06 -41.78 29.52
C LYS A 84 -9.78 -40.43 29.46
N ASP A 85 -10.24 -39.94 30.60
CA ASP A 85 -10.95 -38.67 30.68
C ASP A 85 -10.02 -37.50 30.33
N LEU A 86 -8.77 -37.53 30.81
CA LEU A 86 -7.75 -36.55 30.45
C LEU A 86 -7.40 -36.61 28.96
N GLN A 87 -7.31 -37.81 28.36
CA GLN A 87 -7.09 -37.96 26.92
C GLN A 87 -8.22 -37.30 26.12
N THR A 88 -9.49 -37.56 26.48
CA THR A 88 -10.63 -36.95 25.78
C THR A 88 -10.70 -35.43 25.95
N LEU A 89 -10.24 -34.90 27.07
CA LEU A 89 -10.17 -33.46 27.32
C LEU A 89 -9.06 -32.81 26.50
N LEU A 90 -7.87 -33.43 26.42
CA LEU A 90 -6.75 -32.95 25.61
C LEU A 90 -7.05 -33.00 24.11
N GLU A 91 -7.73 -34.05 23.62
CA GLU A 91 -8.17 -34.15 22.22
C GLU A 91 -9.17 -33.05 21.82
N LYS A 92 -9.98 -32.57 22.77
CA LYS A 92 -10.95 -31.48 22.57
C LYS A 92 -10.35 -30.09 22.76
N ALA A 93 -9.13 -29.99 23.26
CA ALA A 93 -8.49 -28.70 23.50
C ALA A 93 -8.21 -27.95 22.19
N VAL A 94 -8.34 -26.62 22.22
CA VAL A 94 -8.08 -25.75 21.06
C VAL A 94 -6.60 -25.75 20.65
N VAL A 95 -5.71 -26.02 21.60
CA VAL A 95 -4.25 -26.04 21.45
C VAL A 95 -3.77 -27.48 21.22
N GLY A 96 -4.18 -28.07 20.10
CA GLY A 96 -3.69 -29.39 19.67
C GLY A 96 -2.43 -29.31 18.80
N PRO A 97 -1.87 -30.45 18.36
CA PRO A 97 -0.67 -30.48 17.49
C PRO A 97 -0.82 -29.69 16.19
N LYS A 98 -2.06 -29.57 15.69
CA LYS A 98 -2.38 -28.76 14.50
C LYS A 98 -2.20 -27.25 14.74
N PHE A 99 -2.34 -26.78 15.98
CA PHE A 99 -2.14 -25.38 16.37
C PHE A 99 -0.65 -24.99 16.37
N GLU A 100 0.25 -25.96 16.58
CA GLU A 100 1.70 -25.72 16.61
C GLU A 100 2.30 -25.48 15.22
N HIS A 101 1.72 -26.09 14.19
CA HIS A 101 2.22 -25.97 12.81
C HIS A 101 1.79 -24.67 12.12
N ASP A 102 0.64 -24.12 12.50
CA ASP A 102 0.15 -22.84 11.99
C ASP A 102 -0.02 -21.83 13.14
N PRO A 103 1.10 -21.30 13.69
CA PRO A 103 1.01 -20.17 14.60
C PRO A 103 0.23 -19.06 13.91
N SER A 104 -0.77 -18.51 14.63
CA SER A 104 -1.58 -17.37 14.18
C SER A 104 -0.71 -16.33 13.46
N PRO A 105 -1.19 -15.66 12.41
CA PRO A 105 -0.42 -14.62 11.73
C PRO A 105 0.14 -13.55 12.68
N GLN A 106 -0.48 -13.37 13.85
CA GLN A 106 -0.05 -12.47 14.92
C GLN A 106 1.19 -12.96 15.69
N THR A 107 1.45 -14.26 15.76
CA THR A 107 2.57 -14.85 16.54
C THR A 107 3.79 -15.17 15.67
N ARG A 108 3.72 -14.98 14.34
CA ARG A 108 4.88 -15.12 13.46
C ARG A 108 5.91 -14.03 13.77
N LEU A 109 7.03 -14.43 14.36
CA LEU A 109 8.21 -13.59 14.53
C LEU A 109 8.81 -13.29 13.14
N LEU A 110 8.43 -12.15 12.57
CA LEU A 110 8.97 -11.69 11.31
C LEU A 110 10.37 -11.11 11.52
N SER A 111 11.29 -11.38 10.59
CA SER A 111 12.60 -10.71 10.59
C SER A 111 12.45 -9.18 10.53
N VAL A 112 13.39 -8.43 11.09
CA VAL A 112 13.39 -6.95 11.05
C VAL A 112 13.19 -6.41 9.62
N ARG A 113 13.79 -7.07 8.63
CA ARG A 113 13.62 -6.71 7.20
C ARG A 113 12.20 -7.00 6.71
N ALA A 114 11.60 -8.13 7.10
CA ALA A 114 10.23 -8.46 6.75
C ALA A 114 9.23 -7.47 7.40
N GLN A 115 9.43 -7.11 8.67
CA GLN A 115 8.65 -6.08 9.34
C GLN A 115 8.78 -4.71 8.65
N LYS A 116 10.00 -4.30 8.27
CA LYS A 116 10.22 -3.04 7.52
C LYS A 116 9.50 -3.06 6.16
N ARG A 117 9.47 -4.20 5.46
CA ARG A 117 8.73 -4.35 4.20
C ARG A 117 7.22 -4.25 4.39
N LEU A 118 6.66 -4.87 5.44
CA LEU A 118 5.23 -4.75 5.74
C LEU A 118 4.84 -3.30 6.08
N ARG A 119 5.59 -2.62 6.95
CA ARG A 119 5.37 -1.21 7.26
C ARG A 119 5.46 -0.32 6.02
N LYS A 120 6.37 -0.63 5.10
CA LYS A 120 6.48 0.09 3.84
C LYS A 120 5.26 -0.14 2.96
N ALA A 121 4.78 -1.38 2.84
CA ALA A 121 3.58 -1.70 2.08
C ALA A 121 2.32 -1.05 2.70
N GLU A 122 2.21 -0.99 4.02
CA GLU A 122 1.13 -0.26 4.72
C GLU A 122 1.20 1.25 4.45
N ARG A 123 2.42 1.82 4.46
CA ARG A 123 2.64 3.22 4.08
C ARG A 123 2.34 3.48 2.60
N GLU A 124 2.68 2.59 1.69
CA GLU A 124 2.39 2.75 0.24
C GLU A 124 0.89 2.67 -0.06
N LYS A 125 0.10 1.97 0.78
CA LYS A 125 -1.36 1.94 0.69
C LYS A 125 -2.03 3.22 1.18
N THR A 126 -1.29 4.09 1.88
CA THR A 126 -1.82 5.32 2.44
C THR A 126 -1.01 6.51 1.92
N THR A 127 -1.57 7.70 1.98
CA THR A 127 -0.82 8.94 1.72
C THR A 127 0.00 9.38 2.94
N GLY A 128 -0.22 8.71 4.08
CA GLY A 128 0.51 8.83 5.34
C GLY A 128 -0.16 9.76 6.37
N SER A 129 0.41 9.76 7.58
CA SER A 129 -0.17 10.45 8.75
C SER A 129 -0.23 11.97 8.59
N LYS A 130 0.68 12.55 7.80
CA LYS A 130 0.66 13.97 7.43
C LYS A 130 -0.64 14.38 6.70
N TRP A 131 -1.33 13.42 6.09
CA TRP A 131 -2.58 13.65 5.37
C TRP A 131 -3.64 12.59 5.72
N PHE A 132 -4.00 12.57 7.01
CA PHE A 132 -5.10 11.78 7.58
C PHE A 132 -5.10 10.28 7.21
N ASP A 133 -3.92 9.72 6.90
CA ASP A 133 -3.77 8.34 6.45
C ASP A 133 -4.75 7.95 5.32
N MET A 134 -5.07 8.91 4.42
CA MET A 134 -6.01 8.65 3.34
C MET A 134 -5.51 7.48 2.48
N PRO A 135 -6.38 6.55 2.03
CA PRO A 135 -5.98 5.46 1.17
C PRO A 135 -5.39 6.01 -0.14
N ALA A 136 -4.34 5.36 -0.62
CA ALA A 136 -3.71 5.68 -1.90
C ALA A 136 -4.70 5.40 -3.03
N THR A 137 -4.84 6.35 -3.95
CA THR A 137 -5.79 6.24 -5.06
C THR A 137 -5.37 5.12 -6.02
N GLU A 138 -6.24 4.13 -6.21
CA GLU A 138 -6.06 3.12 -7.25
C GLU A 138 -6.39 3.72 -8.63
N LEU A 139 -5.45 3.62 -9.57
CA LEU A 139 -5.64 4.08 -10.97
C LEU A 139 -6.47 3.06 -11.77
N THR A 140 -7.77 2.97 -11.45
CA THR A 140 -8.75 2.24 -12.25
C THR A 140 -8.93 2.90 -13.62
N GLU A 141 -9.45 2.16 -14.61
CA GLU A 141 -9.69 2.70 -15.96
C GLU A 141 -10.69 3.87 -15.95
N GLU A 142 -11.73 3.80 -15.12
CA GLU A 142 -12.68 4.90 -14.88
C GLU A 142 -11.95 6.16 -14.38
N ASN A 143 -11.09 6.01 -13.37
CA ASN A 143 -10.33 7.12 -12.80
C ASN A 143 -9.32 7.71 -13.77
N LYS A 144 -8.74 6.89 -14.66
CA LYS A 144 -7.84 7.38 -15.72
C LYS A 144 -8.57 8.22 -16.75
N ASN A 145 -9.75 7.79 -17.20
CA ASN A 145 -10.57 8.53 -18.16
C ASN A 145 -11.05 9.85 -17.56
N ASP A 146 -11.45 9.85 -16.29
CA ASP A 146 -11.83 11.07 -15.59
C ASP A 146 -10.62 12.00 -15.37
N LEU A 147 -9.42 11.47 -15.13
CA LEU A 147 -8.19 12.27 -14.95
C LEU A 147 -7.66 12.89 -16.25
N GLU A 148 -7.73 12.15 -17.36
CA GLU A 148 -7.30 12.63 -18.69
C GLU A 148 -8.11 13.84 -19.14
N ASN A 149 -9.40 13.88 -18.78
CA ASN A 149 -10.21 15.06 -18.93
C ASN A 149 -9.87 16.05 -17.81
N GLU A 150 -9.11 17.09 -18.14
CA GLU A 150 -8.47 18.11 -17.28
C GLU A 150 -9.34 18.74 -16.16
N THR A 151 -10.63 18.44 -16.11
CA THR A 151 -11.58 18.82 -15.04
C THR A 151 -11.29 18.17 -13.68
N SER A 152 -10.49 17.09 -13.63
CA SER A 152 -10.34 16.28 -12.41
C SER A 152 -9.06 16.54 -11.61
N GLN A 153 -8.16 17.45 -12.04
CA GLN A 153 -6.96 17.78 -11.25
C GLN A 153 -7.28 18.35 -9.86
N ILE A 154 -8.49 18.89 -9.68
CA ILE A 154 -8.90 19.57 -8.45
C ILE A 154 -9.52 18.59 -7.43
N PHE A 155 -9.99 17.41 -7.86
CA PHE A 155 -10.73 16.51 -6.99
C PHE A 155 -10.17 15.08 -7.04
N PRO A 156 -9.75 14.51 -5.89
CA PRO A 156 -9.37 13.11 -5.83
C PRO A 156 -10.57 12.26 -6.27
N SER A 157 -10.33 11.35 -7.22
CA SER A 157 -11.34 10.49 -7.82
C SER A 157 -12.15 9.75 -6.76
N GLY A 158 -13.48 9.78 -6.90
CA GLY A 158 -14.41 9.11 -5.98
C GLY A 158 -15.03 9.97 -4.88
N LYS A 159 -14.61 11.23 -4.69
CA LYS A 159 -15.30 12.15 -3.77
C LYS A 159 -16.40 12.91 -4.49
N LYS A 160 -17.66 12.69 -4.09
CA LYS A 160 -18.82 13.44 -4.58
C LYS A 160 -18.95 14.74 -3.78
N ILE A 161 -19.27 15.82 -4.49
CA ILE A 161 -19.58 17.11 -3.85
C ILE A 161 -20.92 16.94 -3.11
N VAL A 162 -20.92 17.31 -1.84
CA VAL A 162 -22.13 17.39 -1.02
C VAL A 162 -22.64 18.82 -1.14
N ASP A 163 -23.87 18.98 -1.64
CA ASP A 163 -24.45 20.30 -1.84
C ASP A 163 -24.72 20.99 -0.51
N ALA A 164 -24.48 22.31 -0.46
CA ALA A 164 -24.85 23.12 0.68
C ALA A 164 -26.38 23.14 0.87
N PRO A 165 -26.87 23.27 2.11
CA PRO A 165 -28.30 23.43 2.37
C PRO A 165 -28.85 24.79 1.93
N GLU A 166 -27.98 25.81 1.82
CA GLU A 166 -28.36 27.20 1.57
C GLU A 166 -28.68 27.48 0.09
N ASP A 167 -28.06 26.76 -0.83
CA ASP A 167 -28.22 26.99 -2.27
C ASP A 167 -28.89 25.79 -2.94
N PHE A 168 -30.20 25.89 -3.10
CA PHE A 168 -31.03 24.82 -3.67
C PHE A 168 -31.16 24.89 -5.19
N TYR A 169 -31.10 26.09 -5.77
CA TYR A 169 -31.49 26.30 -7.17
C TYR A 169 -30.30 26.45 -8.11
N SER A 170 -29.13 26.88 -7.64
CA SER A 170 -28.01 27.19 -8.54
C SER A 170 -26.99 26.07 -8.64
N SER A 171 -26.54 25.53 -7.50
CA SER A 171 -25.48 24.52 -7.47
C SER A 171 -25.98 23.08 -7.49
N ARG A 172 -27.22 22.83 -7.04
CA ARG A 172 -27.75 21.48 -6.83
C ARG A 172 -28.11 20.79 -8.16
N VAL A 173 -27.50 19.64 -8.40
CA VAL A 173 -27.80 18.78 -9.56
C VAL A 173 -28.99 17.85 -9.29
N VAL A 174 -29.89 17.67 -10.26
CA VAL A 174 -31.04 16.76 -10.14
C VAL A 174 -30.56 15.30 -10.11
N LYS A 175 -31.27 14.42 -9.39
CA LYS A 175 -30.88 13.00 -9.24
C LYS A 175 -30.68 12.25 -10.57
N LYS A 176 -31.38 12.63 -11.63
CA LYS A 176 -31.26 12.03 -12.98
C LYS A 176 -29.96 12.40 -13.68
N ASP A 177 -29.48 13.61 -13.40
CA ASP A 177 -28.29 14.18 -14.03
C ASP A 177 -27.03 13.87 -13.22
N ARG A 178 -27.16 13.53 -11.93
CA ARG A 178 -26.07 12.99 -11.11
C ARG A 178 -25.63 11.63 -11.62
N LYS A 179 -24.43 11.55 -12.20
CA LYS A 179 -23.88 10.29 -12.70
C LYS A 179 -22.81 9.73 -11.77
N ARG A 180 -22.24 8.59 -12.16
CA ARG A 180 -21.18 7.90 -11.41
C ARG A 180 -19.81 8.52 -11.67
N THR A 181 -19.53 8.89 -12.92
CA THR A 181 -18.25 9.42 -13.39
C THR A 181 -18.45 10.77 -14.07
N VAL A 182 -17.41 11.61 -14.07
CA VAL A 182 -17.46 12.95 -14.68
C VAL A 182 -17.64 12.84 -16.20
N VAL A 183 -16.98 11.85 -16.82
CA VAL A 183 -17.15 11.55 -18.24
C VAL A 183 -18.61 11.24 -18.59
N ASP A 184 -19.34 10.51 -17.74
CA ASP A 184 -20.75 10.18 -18.00
C ASP A 184 -21.67 11.41 -17.89
N GLU A 185 -21.34 12.35 -17.00
CA GLU A 185 -22.03 13.65 -16.94
C GLU A 185 -21.81 14.46 -18.22
N LEU A 186 -20.57 14.50 -18.72
CA LEU A 186 -20.22 15.18 -19.97
C LEU A 186 -20.93 14.56 -21.18
N LEU A 187 -20.98 13.22 -21.24
CA LEU A 187 -21.66 12.50 -22.31
C LEU A 187 -23.19 12.68 -22.28
N HIS A 188 -23.79 12.92 -21.12
CA HIS A 188 -25.22 13.24 -21.03
C HIS A 188 -25.55 14.68 -21.47
N SER A 189 -24.60 15.60 -21.37
CA SER A 189 -24.84 16.99 -21.76
C SER A 189 -24.83 17.19 -23.29
N GLU A 190 -26.00 17.46 -23.86
CA GLU A 190 -26.16 17.66 -25.30
C GLU A 190 -25.32 18.84 -25.82
N GLU A 191 -25.23 19.91 -25.04
CA GLU A 191 -24.43 21.08 -25.38
C GLU A 191 -22.95 20.74 -25.55
N TYR A 192 -22.40 19.93 -24.65
CA TYR A 192 -21.01 19.50 -24.71
C TYR A 192 -20.79 18.62 -25.95
N LEU A 193 -21.68 17.66 -26.20
CA LEU A 193 -21.61 16.80 -27.39
C LEU A 193 -21.69 17.61 -28.69
N ALA A 194 -22.59 18.59 -28.78
CA ALA A 194 -22.70 19.46 -29.96
C ALA A 194 -21.42 20.25 -30.19
N LYS A 195 -20.84 20.84 -29.12
CA LYS A 195 -19.55 21.55 -29.16
C LYS A 195 -18.41 20.61 -29.57
N ALA A 196 -18.33 19.42 -28.98
CA ALA A 196 -17.31 18.41 -29.26
C ALA A 196 -17.38 17.92 -30.71
N ARG A 197 -18.58 17.59 -31.21
CA ARG A 197 -18.81 17.19 -32.62
C ARG A 197 -18.37 18.29 -33.58
N LYS A 198 -18.81 19.54 -33.34
CA LYS A 198 -18.43 20.69 -34.17
C LYS A 198 -16.92 20.92 -34.20
N ARG A 199 -16.27 20.87 -33.02
CA ARG A 199 -14.81 21.01 -32.88
C ARG A 199 -14.09 19.88 -33.59
N PHE A 200 -14.55 18.64 -33.43
CA PHE A 200 -13.97 17.47 -34.07
C PHE A 200 -14.05 17.55 -35.59
N SER A 201 -15.22 17.90 -36.15
CA SER A 201 -15.39 18.10 -37.60
C SER A 201 -14.45 19.20 -38.11
N ALA A 202 -14.35 20.33 -37.42
CA ALA A 202 -13.44 21.41 -37.80
C ALA A 202 -11.96 20.99 -37.77
N LEU A 203 -11.55 20.20 -36.75
CA LEU A 203 -10.21 19.65 -36.66
C LEU A 203 -9.94 18.65 -37.79
N LYS A 204 -10.90 17.77 -38.09
CA LYS A 204 -10.79 16.80 -39.19
C LYS A 204 -10.68 17.49 -40.55
N GLU A 205 -11.45 18.55 -40.78
CA GLU A 205 -11.31 19.37 -41.99
C GLU A 205 -9.95 20.06 -42.07
N LYS A 206 -9.47 20.61 -40.95
CA LYS A 206 -8.15 21.25 -40.88
C LYS A 206 -7.05 20.22 -41.17
N GLU A 207 -7.11 19.07 -40.52
CA GLU A 207 -6.20 17.94 -40.73
C GLU A 207 -6.21 17.47 -42.19
N ALA A 208 -7.40 17.33 -42.78
CA ALA A 208 -7.56 16.95 -44.18
C ALA A 208 -6.93 17.99 -45.14
N LYS A 209 -7.00 19.29 -44.82
CA LYS A 209 -6.38 20.36 -45.61
C LYS A 209 -4.85 20.41 -45.44
N THR A 210 -4.34 20.14 -44.24
CA THR A 210 -2.90 20.21 -43.93
C THR A 210 -2.15 18.90 -44.21
N ARG A 211 -2.87 17.78 -44.39
CA ARG A 211 -2.26 16.47 -44.66
C ARG A 211 -1.45 16.52 -45.96
N ARG A 212 -0.25 15.96 -45.93
CA ARG A 212 0.62 15.83 -47.11
C ARG A 212 -0.15 15.09 -48.21
N GLY A 213 -0.33 15.74 -49.37
CA GLY A 213 -1.14 15.23 -50.47
C GLY A 213 -2.58 15.76 -50.55
N ALA A 214 -3.05 16.57 -49.60
CA ALA A 214 -4.35 17.25 -49.69
C ALA A 214 -4.48 18.12 -50.96
N PHE A 215 -3.38 18.74 -51.38
CA PHE A 215 -3.30 19.52 -52.63
C PHE A 215 -3.26 18.67 -53.91
N GLN A 216 -3.01 17.35 -53.80
CA GLN A 216 -2.99 16.42 -54.94
C GLN A 216 -4.42 16.04 -55.40
N GLN A 217 -5.43 16.31 -54.57
CA GLN A 217 -6.85 16.06 -54.85
C GLN A 217 -7.58 17.29 -55.46
N LYS A 218 -6.85 18.31 -55.94
CA LYS A 218 -7.42 19.19 -56.97
C LYS A 218 -7.51 18.34 -58.23
N GLY A 219 -8.66 17.70 -58.45
CA GLY A 219 -8.91 16.89 -59.64
C GLY A 219 -8.49 17.61 -60.92
N TYR A 220 -8.15 16.83 -61.95
CA TYR A 220 -7.69 17.32 -63.25
C TYR A 220 -8.48 18.57 -63.67
N PRO A 221 -7.81 19.68 -64.06
CA PRO A 221 -8.49 20.90 -64.45
C PRO A 221 -9.54 20.58 -65.53
N LYS A 222 -10.80 20.94 -65.29
CA LYS A 222 -11.89 20.73 -66.27
C LYS A 222 -11.46 21.38 -67.59
N SER A 223 -11.34 20.59 -68.65
CA SER A 223 -10.94 21.11 -69.97
C SER A 223 -11.86 22.26 -70.38
N HIS A 224 -11.28 23.30 -71.00
CA HIS A 224 -12.01 24.51 -71.43
C HIS A 224 -13.27 24.21 -72.26
N LYS A 225 -13.28 23.09 -72.98
CA LYS A 225 -14.42 22.60 -73.79
C LYS A 225 -15.66 22.29 -72.95
N ARG A 226 -15.50 21.67 -71.76
CA ARG A 226 -16.63 21.38 -70.85
C ARG A 226 -17.16 22.64 -70.18
N GLN A 227 -16.33 23.68 -70.05
CA GLN A 227 -16.74 24.97 -69.47
C GLN A 227 -17.57 25.80 -70.46
N SER A 228 -17.26 25.74 -71.77
CA SER A 228 -18.01 26.45 -72.80
C SER A 228 -19.38 25.79 -73.08
N GLU A 229 -19.47 24.46 -73.06
CA GLU A 229 -20.72 23.72 -73.23
C GLU A 229 -21.72 23.95 -72.08
N GLY A 230 -21.25 24.02 -70.83
CA GLY A 230 -22.11 24.31 -69.67
C GLY A 230 -22.67 25.75 -69.65
N LYS A 231 -21.93 26.71 -70.22
CA LYS A 231 -22.41 28.11 -70.38
C LYS A 231 -23.44 28.25 -71.50
N LYS A 232 -23.38 27.42 -72.55
CA LYS A 232 -24.37 27.39 -73.63
C LYS A 232 -25.71 26.75 -73.22
N LYS A 233 -25.70 25.80 -72.28
CA LYS A 233 -26.92 25.15 -71.75
C LYS A 233 -27.70 25.97 -70.71
N LYS A 234 -27.17 27.11 -70.25
CA LYS A 234 -27.81 28.00 -69.25
C LYS A 234 -28.40 29.29 -69.84
N ARG A 235 -28.38 29.45 -71.16
CA ARG A 235 -29.09 30.50 -71.89
C ARG A 235 -30.28 29.85 -72.58
#